data_AF-A0A351G520-F1
#
_entry.id   AF-A0A351G520-F1
#
_cell.length_a   1.000
_cell.length_b   1.000
_cell.length_c   1.000
_cell.angle_alpha   90.00
_cell.angle_beta   90.00
_cell.angle_gamma   90.00
#
_symmetry.space_group_name_H-M   'P 1'
#
loop_
_entity.id
_entity.type
_entity.pdbx_description
1 polymer ?
#
loop_
_entity_poly.entity_id
_entity_poly.type
_entity_poly.pdbx_seq_one_letter_code
_entity_poly.pdbx_strand_id
1 'polypeptide(L)'
;MSTQQQELPEWDLSNVYPGLESDEFSEAKTQLTVAVEDLKTYLEDHRISPEIAQEERESPALAEIMAGFIQRVAAAQELRESIRAYLNSFIATDSFNEKAKKELSLLEPLFVRLDQLENVMFQGWIGHVGDRVAEIIGMN
;
A
#
# COMPACT_ATOMS: atom_id res chain seq x y z
N MET A 1 -25.42 -20.49 37.25
CA MET A 1 -25.22 -19.13 36.74
C MET A 1 -25.41 -19.20 35.24
N SER A 2 -26.43 -18.56 34.69
CA SER A 2 -26.66 -18.55 33.24
C SER A 2 -25.72 -17.54 32.62
N THR A 3 -24.78 -18.00 31.82
CA THR A 3 -23.90 -17.14 31.02
C THR A 3 -24.78 -16.51 29.94
N GLN A 4 -25.20 -15.25 30.14
CA GLN A 4 -25.69 -14.46 29.01
C GLN A 4 -24.50 -14.26 28.07
N GLN A 5 -24.58 -14.83 26.87
CA GLN A 5 -23.68 -14.46 25.78
C GLN A 5 -23.96 -13.00 25.48
N GLN A 6 -23.02 -12.14 25.87
CA GLN A 6 -23.09 -10.73 25.58
C GLN A 6 -22.77 -10.58 24.09
N GLU A 7 -23.78 -10.30 23.27
CA GLU A 7 -23.59 -10.06 21.83
C GLU A 7 -22.67 -8.86 21.65
N LEU A 8 -21.61 -9.05 20.86
CA LEU A 8 -20.66 -7.98 20.53
C LEU A 8 -21.33 -6.98 19.57
N PRO A 9 -20.99 -5.69 19.64
CA PRO A 9 -21.52 -4.71 18.70
C PRO A 9 -20.99 -4.98 17.29
N GLU A 10 -21.86 -5.34 16.34
CA GLU A 10 -21.47 -5.56 14.94
C GLU A 10 -21.56 -4.25 14.14
N TRP A 11 -20.45 -3.85 13.51
CA TRP A 11 -20.45 -2.74 12.56
C TRP A 11 -20.89 -3.26 11.19
N ASP A 12 -21.87 -2.59 10.56
CA ASP A 12 -22.19 -2.85 9.16
C ASP A 12 -21.11 -2.23 8.27
N LEU A 13 -20.32 -3.10 7.65
CA LEU A 13 -19.20 -2.74 6.77
C LEU A 13 -19.48 -3.10 5.30
N SER A 14 -20.73 -3.43 4.97
CA SER A 14 -21.14 -3.81 3.61
C SER A 14 -20.91 -2.71 2.58
N ASN A 15 -20.79 -1.45 3.03
CA ASN A 15 -20.43 -0.30 2.21
C ASN A 15 -18.95 -0.29 1.77
N VAL A 16 -18.08 -1.07 2.43
CA VAL A 16 -16.68 -1.25 2.05
C VAL A 16 -16.53 -2.52 1.23
N TYR A 17 -16.89 -3.68 1.81
CA TYR A 17 -17.03 -4.95 1.10
C TYR A 17 -18.20 -5.74 1.69
N PRO A 18 -18.98 -6.48 0.88
CA PRO A 18 -20.13 -7.24 1.38
C PRO A 18 -19.81 -8.30 2.43
N GLY A 19 -18.57 -8.82 2.45
CA GLY A 19 -18.14 -9.82 3.42
C GLY A 19 -16.70 -10.29 3.21
N LEU A 20 -16.11 -10.97 4.20
CA LEU A 20 -14.75 -11.53 4.11
C LEU A 20 -14.62 -12.65 3.06
N GLU A 21 -15.73 -13.18 2.57
CA GLU A 21 -15.81 -14.19 1.50
C GLU A 21 -16.40 -13.63 0.19
N SER A 22 -16.62 -12.31 0.13
CA SER A 22 -17.19 -11.67 -1.05
C SER A 22 -16.21 -11.64 -2.22
N ASP A 23 -16.74 -11.67 -3.44
CA ASP A 23 -15.95 -11.54 -4.66
C ASP A 23 -15.25 -10.19 -4.71
N GLU A 24 -15.89 -9.12 -4.21
CA GLU A 24 -15.35 -7.77 -4.14
C GLU A 24 -14.13 -7.68 -3.21
N PHE A 25 -14.17 -8.34 -2.05
CA PHE A 25 -13.00 -8.40 -1.16
C PHE A 25 -11.87 -9.23 -1.77
N SER A 26 -12.20 -10.33 -2.43
CA SER A 26 -11.23 -11.14 -3.17
C SER A 26 -10.56 -10.33 -4.28
N GLU A 27 -11.35 -9.60 -5.07
CA GLU A 27 -10.88 -8.76 -6.16
C GLU A 27 -9.98 -7.63 -5.66
N ALA A 28 -10.33 -6.96 -4.55
CA ALA A 28 -9.49 -5.92 -3.97
C ALA A 28 -8.09 -6.43 -3.58
N LYS A 29 -8.00 -7.64 -3.01
CA LYS A 29 -6.70 -8.27 -2.70
C LYS A 29 -5.89 -8.57 -3.98
N THR A 30 -6.55 -9.05 -5.03
CA THR A 30 -5.93 -9.25 -6.34
C THR A 30 -5.45 -7.92 -6.94
N GLN A 31 -6.28 -6.88 -6.91
CA GLN A 31 -5.92 -5.55 -7.41
C GLN A 31 -4.72 -4.96 -6.64
N LEU A 32 -4.68 -5.12 -5.32
CA LEU A 32 -3.51 -4.71 -4.53
C LEU A 32 -2.25 -5.45 -4.96
N THR A 33 -2.36 -6.76 -5.20
CA THR A 33 -1.21 -7.58 -5.64
C THR A 33 -0.68 -7.08 -7.00
N VAL A 34 -1.58 -6.79 -7.94
CA VAL A 34 -1.23 -6.23 -9.25
C VAL A 34 -0.59 -4.84 -9.09
N ALA A 35 -1.13 -3.99 -8.23
CA ALA A 35 -0.60 -2.64 -8.02
C ALA A 35 0.82 -2.66 -7.41
N VAL A 36 1.10 -3.58 -6.48
CA VAL A 36 2.45 -3.73 -5.91
C VAL A 36 3.45 -4.22 -6.96
N GLU A 37 3.06 -5.18 -7.81
CA GLU A 37 3.95 -5.64 -8.89
C GLU A 37 4.14 -4.57 -9.98
N ASP A 38 3.11 -3.82 -10.36
CA ASP A 38 3.25 -2.69 -11.28
C ASP A 38 4.20 -1.61 -10.72
N LEU A 39 4.09 -1.28 -9.43
CA LEU A 39 5.01 -0.36 -8.78
C LEU A 39 6.45 -0.87 -8.79
N LYS A 40 6.65 -2.16 -8.50
CA LYS A 40 7.97 -2.79 -8.54
C LYS A 40 8.56 -2.72 -9.95
N THR A 41 7.81 -3.13 -10.97
CA THR A 41 8.24 -3.07 -12.37
C THR A 41 8.57 -1.63 -12.78
N TYR A 42 7.76 -0.66 -12.35
CA TYR A 42 8.02 0.74 -12.61
C TYR A 42 9.37 1.20 -12.04
N LEU A 43 9.71 0.81 -10.80
CA LEU A 43 10.99 1.13 -10.19
C LEU A 43 12.16 0.46 -10.93
N GLU A 44 12.00 -0.80 -11.35
CA GLU A 44 13.01 -1.56 -12.11
C GLU A 44 13.28 -0.91 -13.49
N ASP A 45 12.22 -0.60 -14.24
CA ASP A 45 12.30 0.02 -15.58
C ASP A 45 12.98 1.38 -15.55
N HIS A 46 12.73 2.17 -14.50
CA HIS A 46 13.32 3.49 -14.33
C HIS A 46 14.63 3.48 -13.56
N ARG A 47 15.14 2.30 -13.18
CA ARG A 47 16.37 2.11 -12.40
C ARG A 47 16.38 2.96 -11.12
N ILE A 48 15.29 2.90 -10.37
CA ILE A 48 15.12 3.56 -9.08
C ILE A 48 15.59 2.60 -7.99
N SER A 49 16.73 2.90 -7.39
CA SER A 49 17.29 2.11 -6.28
C SER A 49 18.26 2.96 -5.46
N PRO A 50 18.43 2.66 -4.15
CA PRO A 50 19.40 3.33 -3.30
C PRO A 50 20.85 3.00 -3.63
N GLU A 51 21.11 1.88 -4.31
CA GLU A 51 22.45 1.45 -4.71
C GLU A 51 22.92 2.06 -6.04
N ILE A 52 22.00 2.58 -6.85
CA ILE A 52 22.29 3.14 -8.16
C ILE A 52 22.42 4.66 -8.04
N ALA A 53 23.66 5.15 -8.05
CA ALA A 53 23.93 6.56 -8.33
C ALA A 53 23.42 6.86 -9.75
N GLN A 54 22.40 7.71 -9.88
CA GLN A 54 21.90 8.06 -11.20
C GLN A 54 22.85 9.02 -11.91
N GLU A 55 23.12 8.72 -13.18
CA GLU A 55 23.65 9.71 -14.12
C GLU A 55 22.72 10.93 -14.14
N GLU A 56 23.28 12.12 -14.36
CA GLU A 56 22.52 13.37 -14.43
C GLU A 56 21.38 13.24 -15.45
N ARG A 57 20.15 13.09 -14.95
CA ARG A 57 18.94 13.20 -15.78
C ARG A 57 18.57 14.67 -15.91
N GLU A 58 17.86 15.03 -16.96
CA GLU A 58 17.25 16.37 -17.05
C GLU A 58 16.06 16.49 -16.08
N SER A 59 15.81 17.69 -15.55
CA SER A 59 14.76 17.94 -14.55
C SER A 59 13.33 17.58 -15.05
N PRO A 60 12.93 17.82 -16.31
CA PRO A 60 11.62 17.39 -16.81
C PRO A 60 11.42 15.86 -16.78
N ALA A 61 12.43 15.10 -17.20
CA ALA A 61 12.37 13.63 -17.15
C ALA A 61 12.28 13.13 -15.71
N LEU A 62 12.98 13.77 -14.77
CA LEU A 62 12.91 13.43 -13.36
C LEU A 62 11.51 13.72 -12.77
N ALA A 63 10.88 14.83 -13.14
CA ALA A 63 9.52 15.17 -12.70
C ALA A 63 8.48 14.15 -13.19
N GLU A 64 8.55 13.73 -14.46
CA GLU A 64 7.67 12.70 -15.01
C GLU A 64 7.81 11.36 -14.29
N ILE A 65 9.04 10.96 -13.95
CA ILE A 65 9.31 9.73 -13.22
C ILE A 65 8.71 9.78 -11.79
N MET A 66 8.89 10.90 -11.09
CA MET A 66 8.30 11.07 -9.76
C MET A 66 6.77 11.07 -9.81
N ALA A 67 6.18 11.76 -10.79
CA ALA A 67 4.73 11.78 -10.97
C ALA A 67 4.19 10.36 -11.23
N GLY A 68 4.86 9.57 -12.08
CA GLY A 68 4.46 8.20 -12.39
C GLY A 68 4.59 7.25 -11.19
N PHE A 69 5.59 7.46 -10.33
CA PHE A 69 5.69 6.76 -9.04
C PHE A 69 4.56 7.14 -8.08
N ILE A 70 4.31 8.45 -7.89
CA ILE A 70 3.29 8.97 -6.97
C ILE A 70 1.90 8.43 -7.33
N GLN A 71 1.55 8.40 -8.62
CA GLN A 71 0.27 7.85 -9.07
C GLN A 71 0.09 6.38 -8.69
N ARG A 72 1.14 5.57 -8.87
CA ARG A 72 1.11 4.12 -8.58
C ARG A 72 1.05 3.84 -7.09
N VAL A 73 1.89 4.52 -6.31
CA VAL A 73 1.89 4.33 -4.85
C VAL A 73 0.57 4.79 -4.23
N ALA A 74 -0.02 5.88 -4.72
CA ALA A 74 -1.33 6.34 -4.24
C ALA A 74 -2.42 5.27 -4.47
N ALA A 75 -2.49 4.69 -5.67
CA ALA A 75 -3.46 3.64 -5.97
C ALA A 75 -3.26 2.38 -5.11
N ALA A 76 -2.00 1.97 -4.90
CA ALA A 76 -1.69 0.82 -4.05
C ALA A 76 -2.03 1.09 -2.56
N GLN A 77 -1.73 2.30 -2.06
CA GLN A 77 -2.02 2.69 -0.68
C GLN A 77 -3.52 2.79 -0.43
N GLU A 78 -4.31 3.32 -1.36
CA GLU A 78 -5.76 3.40 -1.22
C GLU A 78 -6.39 2.00 -1.02
N LEU A 79 -5.98 1.01 -1.83
CA LEU A 79 -6.39 -0.38 -1.68
C LEU A 79 -5.91 -0.98 -0.35
N ARG A 80 -4.61 -0.78 -0.01
CA ARG A 80 -4.03 -1.27 1.25
C ARG A 80 -4.80 -0.79 2.46
N GLU A 81 -5.03 0.52 2.54
CA GLU A 81 -5.68 1.13 3.70
C GLU A 81 -7.13 0.69 3.82
N SER A 82 -7.86 0.59 2.70
CA SER A 82 -9.24 0.09 2.68
C SER A 82 -9.33 -1.35 3.18
N ILE A 83 -8.49 -2.25 2.66
CA ILE A 83 -8.42 -3.66 3.06
C ILE A 83 -8.02 -3.78 4.54
N ARG A 84 -6.99 -3.05 4.96
CA ARG A 84 -6.47 -3.10 6.34
C ARG A 84 -7.48 -2.56 7.34
N ALA A 85 -8.14 -1.45 7.03
CA ALA A 85 -9.19 -0.90 7.88
C ALA A 85 -10.37 -1.87 8.03
N TYR A 86 -10.83 -2.45 6.91
CA TYR A 86 -11.92 -3.43 6.90
C TYR A 86 -11.61 -4.67 7.75
N LEU A 87 -10.41 -5.23 7.64
CA LEU A 87 -9.99 -6.36 8.49
C LEU A 87 -9.87 -5.97 9.96
N ASN A 88 -9.27 -4.81 10.25
CA ASN A 88 -9.08 -4.33 11.61
C ASN A 88 -10.40 -4.01 12.32
N SER A 89 -11.46 -3.59 11.62
CA SER A 89 -12.76 -3.40 12.25
C SER A 89 -13.36 -4.71 12.79
N PHE A 90 -13.15 -5.85 12.13
CA PHE A 90 -13.53 -7.14 12.69
C PHE A 90 -12.66 -7.52 13.88
N ILE A 91 -11.33 -7.38 13.76
CA ILE A 91 -10.37 -7.81 14.78
C ILE A 91 -10.47 -6.95 16.06
N ALA A 92 -10.69 -5.65 15.92
CA ALA A 92 -10.85 -4.73 17.04
C ALA A 92 -12.18 -4.94 17.79
N THR A 93 -13.21 -5.40 17.09
CA THR A 93 -14.53 -5.70 17.66
C THR A 93 -14.56 -7.09 18.29
N ASP A 94 -14.05 -8.08 17.58
CA ASP A 94 -13.91 -9.47 18.02
C ASP A 94 -12.46 -9.93 17.80
N SER A 95 -11.68 -9.89 18.88
CA SER A 95 -10.29 -10.34 18.86
C SER A 95 -10.15 -11.86 18.73
N PHE A 96 -11.23 -12.64 18.66
CA PHE A 96 -11.23 -14.07 18.31
C PHE A 96 -11.68 -14.33 16.86
N ASN A 97 -11.85 -13.30 16.03
CA ASN A 97 -12.21 -13.47 14.62
C ASN A 97 -11.03 -14.05 13.81
N GLU A 98 -10.92 -15.38 13.82
CA GLU A 98 -9.83 -16.12 13.18
C GLU A 98 -9.78 -15.93 11.66
N LYS A 99 -10.93 -15.67 11.03
CA LYS A 99 -10.99 -15.44 9.58
C LYS A 99 -10.33 -14.12 9.20
N ALA A 100 -10.70 -13.02 9.88
CA ALA A 100 -10.11 -11.70 9.62
C ALA A 100 -8.60 -11.69 9.94
N LYS A 101 -8.18 -12.32 11.04
CA LYS A 101 -6.75 -12.45 11.38
C LYS A 101 -5.98 -13.22 10.31
N LYS A 102 -6.51 -14.35 9.84
CA LYS A 102 -5.86 -15.15 8.81
C LYS A 102 -5.69 -14.35 7.52
N GLU A 103 -6.72 -13.63 7.08
CA GLU A 103 -6.63 -12.75 5.91
C GLU A 103 -5.58 -11.67 6.09
N LEU A 104 -5.54 -11.01 7.26
CA LEU A 104 -4.52 -10.01 7.57
C LEU A 104 -3.11 -10.59 7.49
N SER A 105 -2.86 -11.74 8.13
CA SER A 105 -1.55 -12.41 8.10
C SER A 105 -1.13 -12.85 6.69
N LEU A 106 -2.08 -13.22 5.82
CA LEU A 106 -1.78 -13.54 4.42
C LEU A 106 -1.36 -12.29 3.61
N LEU A 107 -1.86 -11.11 3.97
CA LEU A 107 -1.59 -9.84 3.30
C LEU A 107 -0.38 -9.09 3.88
N GLU A 108 0.02 -9.38 5.12
CA GLU A 108 1.18 -8.75 5.77
C GLU A 108 2.45 -8.74 4.92
N PRO A 109 2.88 -9.85 4.27
CA PRO A 109 4.05 -9.82 3.40
C PRO A 109 3.91 -8.84 2.23
N LEU A 110 2.70 -8.70 1.68
CA LEU A 110 2.41 -7.78 0.59
C LEU A 110 2.45 -6.32 1.07
N PHE A 111 1.95 -6.03 2.27
CA PHE A 111 2.04 -4.71 2.89
C PHE A 111 3.49 -4.30 3.15
N VAL A 112 4.28 -5.22 3.72
CA VAL A 112 5.73 -5.02 3.93
C VAL A 112 6.44 -4.79 2.61
N ARG A 113 6.05 -5.52 1.56
CA ARG A 113 6.62 -5.31 0.22
C ARG A 113 6.35 -3.90 -0.29
N LEU A 114 5.11 -3.41 -0.18
CA LEU A 114 4.77 -2.03 -0.55
C LEU A 114 5.57 -1.00 0.26
N ASP A 115 5.70 -1.21 1.58
CA ASP A 115 6.52 -0.34 2.44
C ASP A 115 8.00 -0.31 2.01
N GLN A 116 8.56 -1.44 1.57
CA GLN A 116 9.93 -1.49 1.06
C GLN A 116 10.08 -0.71 -0.26
N LEU A 117 9.14 -0.83 -1.19
CA LEU A 117 9.18 -0.10 -2.46
C LEU A 117 9.10 1.42 -2.22
N GLU A 118 8.25 1.86 -1.30
CA GLU A 118 8.06 3.28 -0.98
C GLU A 118 9.19 3.86 -0.10
N ASN A 119 9.39 3.28 1.09
CA ASN A 119 10.21 3.90 2.13
C ASN A 119 11.69 3.51 2.07
N VAL A 120 12.04 2.47 1.33
CA VAL A 120 13.44 2.04 1.16
C VAL A 120 13.93 2.36 -0.23
N MET A 121 13.25 1.82 -1.25
CA MET A 121 13.72 1.94 -2.63
C MET A 121 13.58 3.37 -3.15
N PHE A 122 12.37 3.93 -3.10
CA PHE A 122 12.12 5.27 -3.62
C PHE A 122 12.74 6.36 -2.72
N GLN A 123 12.54 6.30 -1.41
CA GLN A 123 13.14 7.29 -0.49
C GLN A 123 14.68 7.28 -0.56
N GLY A 124 15.30 6.10 -0.62
CA GLY A 124 16.75 6.00 -0.76
C GLY A 124 17.26 6.58 -2.08
N TRP A 125 16.51 6.39 -3.16
CA TRP A 125 16.81 7.02 -4.45
C TRP A 125 16.64 8.54 -4.43
N ILE A 126 15.60 9.07 -3.77
CA ILE A 126 15.42 10.52 -3.58
C ILE A 126 16.65 11.16 -2.91
N GLY A 127 17.30 10.44 -1.99
CA GLY A 127 18.55 10.88 -1.37
C GLY A 127 19.69 11.18 -2.36
N HIS A 128 19.70 10.54 -3.54
CA HIS A 128 20.69 10.80 -4.60
C HIS A 128 20.31 11.92 -5.56
N VAL A 129 19.01 12.27 -5.65
CA VAL A 129 18.51 13.29 -6.58
C VAL A 129 17.99 14.56 -5.88
N GLY A 130 18.15 14.65 -4.56
CA GLY A 130 17.52 15.66 -3.69
C GLY A 130 17.72 17.11 -4.13
N ASP A 131 18.92 17.50 -4.53
CA ASP A 131 19.21 18.88 -4.98
C ASP A 131 18.39 19.25 -6.22
N ARG A 132 18.18 18.29 -7.14
CA ARG A 132 17.38 18.47 -8.36
C ARG A 132 15.88 18.39 -8.08
N VAL A 133 15.47 17.65 -7.04
CA VAL A 133 14.08 17.65 -6.59
C VAL A 133 13.67 19.04 -6.11
N ALA A 134 14.57 19.76 -5.41
CA ALA A 134 14.33 21.14 -4.98
C ALA A 134 14.07 22.09 -6.17
N GLU A 135 14.82 21.94 -7.26
CA GLU A 135 14.60 22.70 -8.50
C GLU A 135 13.23 22.40 -9.13
N ILE A 136 12.80 21.13 -9.12
CA ILE A 136 11.51 20.69 -9.70
C ILE A 136 10.32 21.28 -8.92
N ILE A 137 10.43 21.35 -7.60
CA ILE A 137 9.36 21.88 -6.73
C ILE A 137 9.45 23.41 -6.54
N GLY A 138 10.38 24.08 -7.22
CA GLY A 138 10.56 25.53 -7.16
C GLY A 138 11.07 26.05 -5.81
N MET A 139 11.73 25.20 -5.03
CA MET A 139 12.35 25.55 -3.75
C MET A 139 13.80 25.97 -4.00
N ASN A 140 14.01 27.21 -4.44
CA ASN A 140 15.32 27.87 -4.47
C ASN A 140 15.61 28.60 -3.16
#